data_AF-A0A1E3UIA9-F1
#
_entry.id   AF-A0A1E3UIA9-F1
#
_cell.length_a   1.000
_cell.length_b   1.000
_cell.length_c   1.000
_cell.angle_alpha   90.00
_cell.angle_beta   90.00
_cell.angle_gamma   90.00
#
_symmetry.space_group_name_H-M   'P 1'
#
loop_
_entity.id
_entity.type
_entity.pdbx_description
1 polymer ?
#
loop_
_entity_poly.entity_id
_entity_poly.type
_entity_poly.pdbx_seq_one_letter_code
_entity_poly.pdbx_strand_id
1 'polypeptide(L)'
;MERFMNNEGLYLKFLKRFPEDPNFAQMKENIAGGQYEEAFKNAHTLKGLSGNLGLESFYQTISVLTEQLRNKNLDHLEESMRDAEDIYKMLIQKISRL
;
A
#
# COMPACT_ATOMS: atom_id res chain seq x y z
N MET A 1 12.26 -13.05 3.05
CA MET A 1 11.12 -13.97 3.25
C MET A 1 11.24 -14.64 4.63
N GLU A 2 10.98 -13.92 5.72
CA GLU A 2 11.19 -14.47 7.09
C GLU A 2 9.97 -14.35 8.02
N ARG A 3 8.86 -13.75 7.60
CA ARG A 3 7.75 -13.42 8.52
C ARG A 3 6.54 -14.37 8.53
N PHE A 4 6.53 -15.45 7.75
CA PHE A 4 5.43 -16.44 7.73
C PHE A 4 5.89 -17.89 7.93
N MET A 5 6.87 -18.12 8.83
CA MET A 5 7.29 -19.42 9.39
C MET A 5 6.51 -20.66 8.88
N ASN A 6 6.79 -21.11 7.66
CA ASN A 6 6.22 -22.30 7.01
C ASN A 6 4.68 -22.50 7.11
N ASN A 7 3.89 -21.43 7.28
CA ASN A 7 2.43 -21.54 7.39
C ASN A 7 1.74 -20.82 6.22
N GLU A 8 1.77 -21.48 5.06
CA GLU A 8 1.14 -21.02 3.82
C GLU A 8 -0.35 -20.69 4.00
N GLY A 9 -1.07 -21.45 4.85
CA GLY A 9 -2.48 -21.21 5.14
C GLY A 9 -2.72 -19.87 5.86
N LEU A 10 -1.87 -19.53 6.83
CA LEU A 10 -1.94 -18.24 7.51
C LEU A 10 -1.56 -17.07 6.58
N TYR A 11 -0.53 -17.26 5.75
CA TYR A 11 -0.14 -16.29 4.73
C TYR A 11 -1.31 -16.01 3.75
N LEU A 12 -1.90 -17.05 3.17
CA LEU A 12 -3.04 -16.91 2.24
C LEU A 12 -4.23 -16.22 2.90
N LYS A 13 -4.53 -16.53 4.17
CA LYS A 13 -5.59 -15.86 4.92
C LYS A 13 -5.34 -14.34 5.03
N PHE A 14 -4.13 -13.92 5.36
CA PHE A 14 -3.82 -12.49 5.45
C PHE A 14 -3.76 -11.82 4.07
N LEU A 15 -3.20 -12.50 3.08
CA LEU A 15 -3.16 -12.01 1.70
C LEU A 15 -4.57 -11.76 1.14
N LYS A 16 -5.51 -12.69 1.38
CA LYS A 16 -6.91 -12.54 0.93
C LYS A 16 -7.67 -11.41 1.63
N ARG A 17 -7.20 -10.95 2.80
CA ARG A 17 -7.76 -9.79 3.51
C ARG A 17 -7.15 -8.46 3.10
N PHE A 18 -6.03 -8.47 2.36
CA PHE A 18 -5.39 -7.23 1.89
C PHE A 18 -6.33 -6.32 1.06
N PRO A 19 -7.22 -6.83 0.19
CA PRO A 19 -8.22 -6.01 -0.52
C PRO A 19 -9.28 -5.37 0.39
N GLU A 20 -9.49 -5.91 1.60
CA GLU A 20 -10.45 -5.38 2.57
C GLU A 20 -9.88 -4.20 3.37
N ASP A 21 -8.57 -3.95 3.26
CA ASP A 21 -7.90 -2.87 3.98
C ASP A 21 -8.32 -1.48 3.42
N PRO A 22 -8.82 -0.58 4.28
CA PRO A 22 -9.35 0.70 3.81
C PRO A 22 -8.26 1.75 3.57
N ASN A 23 -7.00 1.50 3.95
CA ASN A 23 -5.98 2.54 3.98
C ASN A 23 -5.67 3.08 2.58
N PHE A 24 -5.79 2.27 1.52
CA PHE A 24 -5.53 2.77 0.17
C PHE A 24 -6.58 3.78 -0.26
N ALA A 25 -7.86 3.52 0.01
CA ALA A 25 -8.94 4.45 -0.29
C ALA A 25 -8.81 5.73 0.56
N GLN A 26 -8.62 5.58 1.87
CA GLN A 26 -8.46 6.70 2.81
C GLN A 26 -7.24 7.56 2.47
N MET A 27 -6.12 6.96 2.07
CA MET A 27 -4.94 7.70 1.61
C MET A 27 -5.28 8.62 0.44
N LYS A 28 -6.02 8.13 -0.56
CA LYS A 28 -6.45 8.95 -1.72
C LYS A 28 -7.34 10.10 -1.31
N GLU A 29 -8.32 9.83 -0.46
CA GLU A 29 -9.23 10.85 0.07
C GLU A 29 -8.47 11.93 0.86
N ASN A 30 -7.54 11.50 1.73
CA ASN A 30 -6.72 12.41 2.52
C ASN A 30 -5.79 13.27 1.66
N ILE A 31 -5.19 12.71 0.60
CA ILE A 31 -4.39 13.49 -0.36
C ILE A 31 -5.27 14.53 -1.07
N ALA A 32 -6.44 14.12 -1.58
CA ALA A 32 -7.36 15.03 -2.26
C ALA A 32 -7.89 16.14 -1.33
N GLY A 33 -8.06 15.84 -0.04
CA GLY A 33 -8.47 16.78 0.99
C GLY A 33 -7.35 17.61 1.62
N GLY A 34 -6.10 17.47 1.14
CA GLY A 34 -4.93 18.16 1.70
C GLY A 34 -4.54 17.70 3.12
N GLN A 35 -5.09 16.59 3.60
CA GLN A 35 -4.82 15.98 4.90
C GLN A 35 -3.57 15.10 4.85
N TYR A 36 -2.42 15.69 4.47
CA TYR A 36 -1.20 14.94 4.15
C TYR A 36 -0.63 14.13 5.34
N GLU A 37 -0.86 14.55 6.57
CA GLU A 37 -0.44 13.81 7.76
C GLU A 37 -1.24 12.51 7.93
N GLU A 38 -2.55 12.55 7.71
CA GLU A 38 -3.40 11.36 7.74
C GLU A 38 -3.08 10.44 6.55
N ALA A 39 -2.88 11.01 5.36
CA ALA A 39 -2.42 10.26 4.19
C ALA A 39 -1.09 9.53 4.46
N PHE A 40 -0.14 10.18 5.14
CA PHE A 40 1.13 9.56 5.56
C PHE A 40 0.89 8.35 6.48
N LYS A 41 -0.01 8.45 7.46
CA LYS A 41 -0.34 7.33 8.36
C LYS A 41 -0.93 6.14 7.61
N ASN A 42 -1.83 6.40 6.65
CA ASN A 42 -2.38 5.37 5.78
C ASN A 42 -1.28 4.71 4.92
N ALA A 43 -0.44 5.52 4.25
CA ALA A 43 0.67 5.04 3.42
C ALA A 43 1.67 4.19 4.23
N HIS A 44 2.00 4.64 5.46
CA HIS A 44 2.89 3.93 6.37
C HIS A 44 2.33 2.55 6.77
N THR A 45 1.02 2.46 7.02
CA THR A 45 0.34 1.20 7.32
C THR A 45 0.41 0.24 6.13
N LEU A 46 0.09 0.72 4.93
CA LEU A 46 0.18 -0.06 3.69
C LEU A 46 1.62 -0.53 3.40
N LYS A 47 2.63 0.31 3.67
CA LYS A 47 4.05 -0.06 3.57
C LYS A 47 4.38 -1.23 4.51
N GLY A 48 3.89 -1.19 5.74
CA GLY A 48 4.06 -2.30 6.69
C GLY A 48 3.37 -3.59 6.24
N LEU A 49 2.13 -3.50 5.78
CA LEU A 49 1.37 -4.65 5.29
C LEU A 49 2.03 -5.28 4.06
N SER A 50 2.39 -4.48 3.07
CA SER A 50 3.03 -4.93 1.84
C SER A 50 4.40 -5.54 2.09
N GLY A 51 5.22 -4.94 2.97
CA GLY A 51 6.50 -5.52 3.37
C GLY A 51 6.35 -6.84 4.12
N ASN A 52 5.35 -6.97 5.00
CA ASN A 52 5.09 -8.21 5.73
C ASN A 52 4.62 -9.33 4.79
N LEU A 53 3.78 -9.01 3.81
CA LEU A 53 3.23 -9.95 2.84
C LEU A 53 4.14 -10.20 1.63
N GLY A 54 5.32 -9.55 1.55
CA GLY A 54 6.24 -9.72 0.42
C GLY A 54 5.69 -9.18 -0.90
N LEU A 55 4.80 -8.18 -0.85
CA LEU A 55 4.16 -7.56 -2.00
C LEU A 55 5.09 -6.52 -2.66
N GLU A 56 6.26 -6.98 -3.10
CA GLU A 56 7.44 -6.16 -3.43
C GLU A 56 7.13 -4.98 -4.35
N SER A 57 6.46 -5.20 -5.48
CA SER A 57 6.16 -4.12 -6.43
C SER A 57 5.29 -3.02 -5.81
N PHE A 58 4.30 -3.39 -5.00
CA PHE A 58 3.46 -2.42 -4.31
C PHE A 58 4.20 -1.77 -3.13
N TYR A 59 5.03 -2.53 -2.42
CA TYR A 59 5.87 -2.03 -1.34
C TYR A 59 6.81 -0.92 -1.83
N GLN A 60 7.38 -1.05 -3.03
CA GLN A 60 8.26 -0.04 -3.61
C GLN A 60 7.51 1.26 -3.90
N THR A 61 6.37 1.20 -4.60
CA THR A 61 5.58 2.40 -4.95
C THR A 61 5.01 3.09 -3.71
N ILE A 62 4.47 2.33 -2.75
CA ILE A 62 3.92 2.92 -1.53
C ILE A 62 5.00 3.47 -0.60
N SER A 63 6.23 2.95 -0.66
CA SER A 63 7.36 3.51 0.07
C SER A 63 7.74 4.90 -0.44
N VAL A 64 7.73 5.12 -1.75
CA VAL A 64 7.99 6.44 -2.35
C VAL A 64 6.94 7.45 -1.87
N LEU A 65 5.65 7.10 -1.97
CA LEU A 65 4.56 7.94 -1.47
C LEU A 65 4.66 8.22 0.02
N THR A 66 5.01 7.21 0.82
CA THR A 66 5.19 7.39 2.27
C THR A 66 6.22 8.47 2.57
N GLU A 67 7.36 8.48 1.86
CA GLU A 67 8.41 9.47 2.10
C GLU A 67 8.06 10.84 1.50
N GLN A 68 7.36 10.91 0.36
CA GLN A 68 6.82 12.18 -0.16
C GLN A 68 5.86 12.82 0.84
N LEU A 69 4.89 12.07 1.35
CA LEU A 69 3.91 12.55 2.33
C LEU A 69 4.56 12.92 3.67
N ARG A 70 5.53 12.13 4.15
CA ARG A 70 6.30 12.43 5.38
C ARG A 70 6.96 13.79 5.29
N ASN A 71 7.62 14.07 4.16
CA ASN A 71 8.40 15.29 3.97
C ASN A 71 7.56 16.44 3.42
N LYS A 72 6.27 16.23 3.17
CA LYS A 72 5.38 17.15 2.45
C LYS A 72 5.98 17.58 1.10
N ASN A 73 6.73 16.67 0.47
CA ASN A 73 7.21 16.86 -0.88
C ASN A 73 6.08 16.51 -1.85
N LEU A 74 5.40 17.54 -2.35
CA LEU A 74 4.27 17.40 -3.26
C LEU A 74 4.70 17.33 -4.73
N ASP A 75 5.99 17.49 -5.01
CA ASP A 75 6.53 17.40 -6.36
C ASP A 75 6.27 15.98 -6.89
N HIS A 76 5.64 15.91 -8.07
CA HIS A 76 5.26 14.65 -8.71
C HIS A 76 4.36 13.73 -7.87
N LEU A 77 3.69 14.25 -6.82
CA LEU A 77 2.83 13.41 -5.96
C LEU A 77 1.71 12.73 -6.75
N GLU A 78 1.12 13.41 -7.72
CA GLU A 78 0.08 12.84 -8.59
C GLU A 78 0.60 11.68 -9.45
N GLU A 79 1.84 11.77 -9.94
CA GLU A 79 2.51 10.74 -10.73
C GLU A 79 2.77 9.51 -9.86
N SER A 80 3.42 9.69 -8.70
CA SER A 80 3.62 8.63 -7.72
C SER A 80 2.32 7.96 -7.28
N MET A 81 1.24 8.74 -7.13
CA MET A 81 -0.08 8.24 -6.76
C MET A 81 -0.68 7.38 -7.87
N ARG A 82 -0.53 7.79 -9.14
CA ARG A 82 -0.99 7.01 -10.29
C ARG A 82 -0.25 5.68 -10.38
N ASP A 83 1.07 5.69 -10.26
CA ASP A 83 1.90 4.48 -10.29
C ASP A 83 1.50 3.50 -9.18
N ALA A 84 1.34 4.01 -7.95
CA ALA A 84 0.90 3.18 -6.84
C ALA A 84 -0.51 2.62 -7.04
N GLU A 85 -1.43 3.39 -7.65
CA GLU A 85 -2.79 2.94 -7.94
C GLU A 85 -2.82 1.84 -9.02
N ASP A 86 -2.01 1.96 -10.07
CA ASP A 86 -1.93 0.95 -11.11
C ASP A 86 -1.37 -0.38 -10.57
N ILE A 87 -0.29 -0.31 -9.79
CA ILE A 87 0.25 -1.49 -9.10
C ILE A 87 -0.77 -2.09 -8.13
N TYR A 88 -1.44 -1.25 -7.33
CA TYR A 88 -2.47 -1.70 -6.38
C TYR A 88 -3.61 -2.44 -7.10
N LYS A 89 -4.16 -1.88 -8.18
CA LYS A 89 -5.22 -2.53 -8.98
C LYS A 89 -4.78 -3.87 -9.53
N MET A 90 -3.58 -3.96 -10.10
CA MET A 90 -3.03 -5.22 -10.59
C MET A 90 -2.85 -6.25 -9.46
N LEU A 91 -2.39 -5.80 -8.30
CA LEU A 91 -2.22 -6.64 -7.12
C LEU A 91 -3.56 -7.21 -6.64
N ILE A 92 -4.59 -6.38 -6.47
CA ILE A 92 -5.92 -6.83 -6.04
C ILE A 92 -6.52 -7.84 -7.04
N GLN A 93 -6.36 -7.60 -8.34
CA GLN A 93 -6.79 -8.55 -9.38
C GLN A 93 -6.06 -9.89 -9.33
N LYS A 94 -4.77 -9.90 -8.94
CA LYS A 94 -4.02 -11.15 -8.76
C LYS A 94 -4.49 -11.90 -7.51
N ILE A 95 -4.71 -11.18 -6.40
CA ILE A 95 -5.18 -11.77 -5.14
C ILE A 95 -6.57 -12.40 -5.31
N SER A 96 -7.48 -11.77 -6.05
CA SER A 96 -8.83 -12.28 -6.26
C SER A 96 -8.90 -13.57 -7.10
N ARG A 97 -7.80 -13.96 -7.75
CA ARG A 97 -7.69 -15.20 -8.54
C ARG A 97 -7.06 -16.36 -7.75
N LEU A 98 -6.68 -16.15 -6.49
CA LEU A 98 -6.16 -17.17 -5.55
C LEU A 98 -7.28 -17.84 -4.76
#